data_AF-A0A2W6TX57-F1
#
_entry.id   AF-A0A2W6TX57-F1
#
_cell.length_a   1.000
_cell.length_b   1.000
_cell.length_c   1.000
_cell.angle_alpha   90.00
_cell.angle_beta   90.00
_cell.angle_gamma   90.00
#
_symmetry.space_group_name_H-M   'P 1'
#
loop_
_entity.id
_entity.type
_entity.pdbx_description
1 polymer ?
#
loop_
_entity_poly.entity_id
_entity_poly.type
_entity_poly.pdbx_seq_one_letter_code
_entity_poly.pdbx_strand_id
1 'polypeptide(L)'
;TVNVSTMSAIVAAATGIPVVKHGNRAASSSSGSSDVLGALGIDLTLSPERVSEILAEAGITFAFASAFHPGFRHAGPTRSELGVPTVFNFLGPLCNPARAEANAVGVASLDRVPLITGVFQTRGATALVFRGDDGLDELTTTGHSRVWEVSRGDVHEHDLDPRDLGIPLADIDDLLGGDAVHNAEVVRRVLAGDTGPVRDIVLLNAAAGIVAYELFRDASQVQRPIVERMSDARDRAAAAIDDGAAASVLDRWVEATTRTVA
;
A
#
# COMPACT_ATOMS: atom_id res chain seq x y z
N THR A 1 -7.13 10.91 -3.68
CA THR A 1 -7.91 10.16 -2.69
C THR A 1 -7.31 10.37 -1.31
N VAL A 2 -8.01 9.93 -0.25
CA VAL A 2 -7.41 9.69 1.06
C VAL A 2 -6.25 8.69 0.94
N ASN A 3 -5.39 8.58 1.96
CA ASN A 3 -4.20 7.72 1.89
C ASN A 3 -4.51 6.21 2.04
N VAL A 4 -5.27 5.64 1.10
CA VAL A 4 -5.76 4.25 1.07
C VAL A 4 -4.63 3.25 1.30
N SER A 5 -3.53 3.36 0.56
CA SER A 5 -2.40 2.43 0.70
C SER A 5 -1.67 2.53 2.05
N THR A 6 -1.86 3.62 2.81
CA THR A 6 -1.30 3.76 4.17
C THR A 6 -2.19 3.06 5.19
N MET A 7 -3.50 3.29 5.12
CA MET A 7 -4.47 2.58 5.95
C MET A 7 -4.43 1.06 5.68
N SER A 8 -4.37 0.67 4.40
CA SER A 8 -4.30 -0.75 3.99
C SER A 8 -3.05 -1.45 4.51
N ALA A 9 -1.91 -0.76 4.56
CA ALA A 9 -0.67 -1.30 5.11
C ALA A 9 -0.79 -1.58 6.62
N ILE A 10 -1.40 -0.67 7.38
CA ILE A 10 -1.64 -0.84 8.82
C ILE A 10 -2.60 -2.01 9.07
N VAL A 11 -3.69 -2.09 8.29
CA VAL A 11 -4.67 -3.18 8.40
C VAL A 11 -4.06 -4.53 8.03
N ALA A 12 -3.27 -4.61 6.95
CA ALA A 12 -2.56 -5.84 6.60
C ALA A 12 -1.58 -6.27 7.71
N ALA A 13 -0.84 -5.33 8.32
CA ALA A 13 0.05 -5.62 9.44
C ALA A 13 -0.69 -6.14 10.68
N ALA A 14 -1.91 -5.66 10.92
CA ALA A 14 -2.77 -6.12 12.00
C ALA A 14 -3.19 -7.59 11.86
N THR A 15 -3.16 -8.14 10.64
CA THR A 15 -3.39 -9.58 10.39
C THR A 15 -2.18 -10.47 10.70
N GLY A 16 -1.09 -9.90 11.24
CA GLY A 16 0.15 -10.58 11.57
C GLY A 16 1.18 -10.66 10.43
N ILE A 17 0.91 -10.01 9.29
CA ILE A 17 1.82 -9.97 8.15
C ILE A 17 2.86 -8.86 8.37
N PRO A 18 4.18 -9.13 8.27
CA PRO A 18 5.18 -8.06 8.34
C PRO A 18 5.07 -7.12 7.14
N VAL A 19 4.92 -5.81 7.37
CA VAL A 19 4.73 -4.83 6.29
C VAL A 19 5.87 -3.80 6.27
N VAL A 20 6.57 -3.72 5.14
CA VAL A 20 7.51 -2.61 4.87
C VAL A 20 6.91 -1.71 3.80
N LYS A 21 6.34 -0.58 4.22
CA LYS A 21 5.82 0.42 3.28
C LYS A 21 6.95 1.33 2.79
N HIS A 22 7.11 1.45 1.49
CA HIS A 22 8.00 2.43 0.87
C HIS A 22 7.18 3.63 0.38
N GLY A 23 7.67 4.84 0.61
CA GLY A 23 6.96 6.04 0.16
C GLY A 23 7.78 7.32 0.31
N ASN A 24 7.21 8.42 -0.17
CA ASN A 24 7.81 9.75 -0.12
C ASN A 24 6.75 10.81 0.21
N ARG A 25 7.17 12.08 0.31
CA ARG A 25 6.27 13.24 0.33
C ARG A 25 5.48 13.32 -0.99
N ALA A 26 4.32 13.97 -0.93
CA ALA A 26 3.52 14.19 -2.12
C ALA A 26 4.31 14.93 -3.21
N ALA A 27 4.23 14.44 -4.45
CA ALA A 27 4.69 15.16 -5.64
C ALA A 27 3.54 15.92 -6.33
N SER A 28 2.30 15.43 -6.21
CA SER A 28 1.12 15.99 -6.89
C SER A 28 -0.20 15.89 -6.11
N SER A 29 -0.26 15.15 -4.99
CA SER A 29 -1.43 15.11 -4.10
C SER A 29 -1.35 16.19 -3.02
N SER A 30 -2.50 16.48 -2.37
CA SER A 30 -2.57 17.41 -1.22
C SER A 30 -1.79 16.90 0.01
N SER A 31 -1.60 15.60 0.15
CA SER A 31 -0.76 14.98 1.20
C SER A 31 -0.19 13.63 0.76
N GLY A 32 1.11 13.41 0.98
CA GLY A 32 1.78 12.14 0.73
C GLY A 32 1.69 11.20 1.93
N SER A 33 2.14 9.96 1.77
CA SER A 33 2.12 8.99 2.89
C SER A 33 2.98 9.46 4.06
N SER A 34 4.14 10.07 3.80
CA SER A 34 5.01 10.60 4.87
C SER A 34 4.35 11.76 5.63
N ASP A 35 3.58 12.61 4.95
CA ASP A 35 2.97 13.78 5.58
C ASP A 35 1.87 13.33 6.56
N VAL A 36 1.05 12.36 6.14
CA VAL A 36 0.03 11.74 6.99
C VAL A 36 0.64 10.92 8.12
N LEU A 37 1.68 10.13 7.86
CA LEU A 37 2.37 9.37 8.91
C LEU A 37 2.99 10.29 9.97
N GLY A 38 3.58 11.41 9.56
CA GLY A 38 4.05 12.44 10.50
C GLY A 38 2.92 13.04 11.34
N ALA A 39 1.78 13.35 10.74
CA ALA A 39 0.58 13.83 11.45
C ALA A 39 -0.07 12.76 12.35
N LEU A 40 0.21 11.48 12.10
CA LEU A 40 -0.16 10.36 12.98
C LEU A 40 0.78 10.19 14.18
N GLY A 41 1.95 10.83 14.17
CA GLY A 41 2.95 10.76 15.24
C GLY A 41 4.12 9.82 14.97
N ILE A 42 4.24 9.27 13.76
CA ILE A 42 5.38 8.42 13.38
C ILE A 42 6.63 9.28 13.18
N ASP A 43 7.73 8.94 13.87
CA ASP A 43 9.01 9.60 13.61
C ASP A 43 9.62 9.10 12.29
N LEU A 44 9.82 10.03 11.35
CA LEU A 44 10.38 9.76 10.02
C LEU A 44 11.87 10.14 9.90
N THR A 45 12.48 10.58 11.00
CA THR A 45 13.89 11.00 11.07
C THR A 45 14.84 9.87 11.47
N LEU A 46 14.31 8.67 11.63
CA LEU A 46 15.04 7.47 12.06
C LEU A 46 16.12 7.04 11.06
N SER A 47 17.20 6.45 11.59
CA SER A 47 18.23 5.84 10.76
C SER A 47 17.72 4.56 10.07
N PRO A 48 18.34 4.12 8.96
CA PRO A 48 17.97 2.86 8.30
C PRO A 48 17.98 1.64 9.22
N GLU A 49 18.94 1.58 10.15
CA GLU A 49 19.06 0.52 11.15
C GLU A 49 17.84 0.52 12.07
N ARG A 50 17.47 1.70 12.60
CA ARG A 50 16.28 1.81 13.46
C ARG A 50 15.01 1.46 12.70
N VAL A 51 14.85 1.93 11.45
CA VAL A 51 13.70 1.56 10.59
C VAL A 51 13.56 0.04 10.45
N SER A 52 14.67 -0.70 10.36
CA SER A 52 14.66 -2.17 10.30
C SER A 52 14.19 -2.79 11.62
N GLU A 53 14.63 -2.26 12.77
CA GLU A 53 14.22 -2.75 14.10
C GLU A 53 12.73 -2.52 14.36
N ILE A 54 12.17 -1.39 13.91
CA ILE A 54 10.75 -1.06 14.07
C ILE A 54 9.84 -2.15 13.47
N LEU A 55 10.26 -2.77 12.35
CA LEU A 55 9.47 -3.85 11.75
C LEU A 55 9.26 -5.02 12.72
N ALA A 56 10.30 -5.39 13.48
CA ALA A 56 10.21 -6.47 14.46
C ALA A 56 9.38 -6.08 15.70
N GLU A 57 9.41 -4.81 16.11
CA GLU A 57 8.68 -4.32 17.28
C GLU A 57 7.18 -4.09 17.01
N ALA A 58 6.84 -3.50 15.85
CA ALA A 58 5.49 -3.07 15.54
C ALA A 58 4.77 -3.97 14.52
N GLY A 59 5.50 -4.83 13.79
CA GLY A 59 4.98 -5.61 12.65
C GLY A 59 4.88 -4.79 11.36
N ILE A 60 5.16 -3.48 11.42
CA ILE A 60 5.14 -2.56 10.29
C ILE A 60 6.27 -1.54 10.41
N THR A 61 6.82 -1.12 9.29
CA THR A 61 7.77 0.02 9.23
C THR A 61 7.59 0.81 7.94
N PHE A 62 8.18 2.02 7.89
CA PHE A 62 8.15 2.89 6.72
C PHE A 62 9.57 3.24 6.27
N ALA A 63 9.91 2.79 5.06
CA ALA A 63 11.12 3.20 4.38
C ALA A 63 10.89 4.53 3.67
N PHE A 64 11.39 5.62 4.23
CA PHE A 64 11.27 6.95 3.63
C PHE A 64 12.25 7.11 2.46
N ALA A 65 11.73 7.30 1.24
CA ALA A 65 12.50 7.24 0.01
C ALA A 65 13.74 8.14 -0.01
N SER A 66 13.66 9.37 0.54
CA SER A 66 14.81 10.29 0.57
C SER A 66 15.95 9.82 1.47
N ALA A 67 15.65 9.05 2.53
CA ALA A 67 16.66 8.47 3.41
C ALA A 67 17.33 7.24 2.78
N PHE A 68 16.57 6.41 2.06
CA PHE A 68 17.04 5.15 1.49
C PHE A 68 17.58 5.26 0.05
N HIS A 69 17.30 6.38 -0.65
CA HIS A 69 17.79 6.64 -2.00
C HIS A 69 18.52 7.98 -2.11
N PRO A 70 19.57 8.24 -1.30
CA PRO A 70 20.25 9.54 -1.28
C PRO A 70 20.85 9.91 -2.64
N GLY A 71 21.20 8.94 -3.48
CA GLY A 71 21.70 9.17 -4.84
C GLY A 71 20.68 9.83 -5.77
N PHE A 72 19.38 9.66 -5.54
CA PHE A 72 18.34 10.24 -6.40
C PHE A 72 18.31 11.77 -6.37
N ARG A 73 18.91 12.40 -5.34
CA ARG A 73 19.08 13.87 -5.28
C ARG A 73 19.83 14.41 -6.50
N HIS A 74 20.74 13.63 -7.09
CA HIS A 74 21.53 14.04 -8.25
C HIS A 74 20.70 14.07 -9.54
N ALA A 75 19.62 13.29 -9.62
CA ALA A 75 18.68 13.33 -10.74
C ALA A 75 17.61 14.43 -10.57
N GLY A 76 17.43 14.95 -9.36
CA GLY A 76 16.38 15.93 -9.03
C GLY A 76 16.39 17.18 -9.92
N PRO A 77 17.51 17.93 -10.02
CA PRO A 77 17.58 19.15 -10.83
C PRO A 77 17.23 18.91 -12.30
N THR A 78 17.84 17.89 -12.93
CA THR A 78 17.58 17.53 -14.33
C THR A 78 16.13 17.13 -14.55
N ARG A 79 15.50 16.41 -13.61
CA ARG A 79 14.08 16.06 -13.72
C ARG A 79 13.19 17.31 -13.69
N SER A 80 13.50 18.27 -12.83
CA SER A 80 12.79 19.55 -12.77
C SER A 80 12.95 20.37 -14.05
N GLU A 81 14.16 20.42 -14.60
CA GLU A 81 14.45 21.10 -15.88
C GLU A 81 13.72 20.47 -17.07
N LEU A 82 13.64 19.13 -17.11
CA LEU A 82 12.92 18.42 -18.17
C LEU A 82 11.42 18.67 -18.13
N GLY A 83 10.82 18.78 -16.94
CA GLY A 83 9.39 19.08 -16.76
C GLY A 83 8.42 18.04 -17.33
N VAL A 84 8.92 16.88 -17.78
CA VAL A 84 8.12 15.79 -18.38
C VAL A 84 8.30 14.47 -17.62
N PRO A 85 7.29 13.57 -17.62
CA PRO A 85 7.44 12.25 -17.02
C PRO A 85 8.57 11.44 -17.68
N THR A 86 9.39 10.77 -16.86
CA THR A 86 10.51 9.91 -17.28
C THR A 86 10.45 8.57 -16.54
N VAL A 87 11.45 7.70 -16.75
CA VAL A 87 11.59 6.44 -16.00
C VAL A 87 11.47 6.62 -14.49
N PHE A 88 11.98 7.74 -13.96
CA PHE A 88 11.96 8.04 -12.53
C PHE A 88 10.55 8.20 -11.94
N ASN A 89 9.51 8.41 -12.76
CA ASN A 89 8.14 8.55 -12.29
C ASN A 89 7.50 7.21 -11.90
N PHE A 90 8.06 6.08 -12.34
CA PHE A 90 7.53 4.74 -12.05
C PHE A 90 8.53 3.83 -11.33
N LEU A 91 9.69 4.35 -10.91
CA LEU A 91 10.67 3.59 -10.11
C LEU A 91 10.24 3.38 -8.64
N GLY A 92 9.34 4.22 -8.10
CA GLY A 92 8.99 4.23 -6.67
C GLY A 92 8.63 2.84 -6.11
N PRO A 93 7.63 2.15 -6.69
CA PRO A 93 7.27 0.80 -6.24
C PRO A 93 8.36 -0.25 -6.48
N LEU A 94 9.22 -0.04 -7.49
CA LEU A 94 10.27 -0.97 -7.88
C LEU A 94 11.54 -0.83 -7.02
N CYS A 95 11.68 0.24 -6.27
CA CYS A 95 12.90 0.57 -5.52
C CYS A 95 12.78 0.37 -4.01
N ASN A 96 11.74 -0.30 -3.49
CA ASN A 96 11.63 -0.57 -2.05
C ASN A 96 12.96 -1.20 -1.52
N PRO A 97 13.66 -0.55 -0.58
CA PRO A 97 14.98 -0.98 -0.13
C PRO A 97 14.97 -2.35 0.55
N ALA A 98 13.83 -2.76 1.12
CA ALA A 98 13.68 -4.06 1.75
C ALA A 98 13.51 -5.22 0.76
N ARG A 99 13.27 -4.94 -0.53
CA ARG A 99 13.04 -5.96 -1.58
C ARG A 99 12.04 -7.04 -1.16
N ALA A 100 10.87 -6.62 -0.68
CA ALA A 100 9.82 -7.52 -0.23
C ALA A 100 9.48 -8.58 -1.30
N GLU A 101 9.33 -9.83 -0.87
CA GLU A 101 9.03 -10.97 -1.74
C GLU A 101 7.56 -11.04 -2.15
N ALA A 102 6.67 -10.41 -1.37
CA ALA A 102 5.26 -10.23 -1.66
C ALA A 102 4.94 -8.73 -1.77
N ASN A 103 4.21 -8.34 -2.82
CA ASN A 103 3.98 -6.94 -3.14
C ASN A 103 2.53 -6.69 -3.58
N ALA A 104 1.93 -5.59 -3.12
CA ALA A 104 0.67 -5.06 -3.66
C ALA A 104 0.98 -3.68 -4.22
N VAL A 105 0.81 -3.49 -5.53
CA VAL A 105 1.35 -2.33 -6.25
C VAL A 105 0.33 -1.73 -7.19
N GLY A 106 -0.06 -0.50 -6.88
CA GLY A 106 -0.81 0.37 -7.76
C GLY A 106 0.02 0.90 -8.93
N VAL A 107 -0.58 0.96 -10.11
CA VAL A 107 0.04 1.56 -11.30
C VAL A 107 -0.93 2.53 -11.97
N ALA A 108 -0.62 3.82 -11.92
CA ALA A 108 -1.49 4.85 -12.51
C ALA A 108 -1.62 4.74 -14.05
N SER A 109 -0.57 4.26 -14.73
CA SER A 109 -0.50 4.23 -16.19
C SER A 109 -0.48 2.80 -16.73
N LEU A 110 -1.53 2.44 -17.47
CA LEU A 110 -1.71 1.08 -18.00
C LEU A 110 -0.55 0.61 -18.90
N ASP A 111 0.03 1.52 -19.68
CA ASP A 111 1.18 1.23 -20.56
C ASP A 111 2.48 0.89 -19.79
N ARG A 112 2.52 1.14 -18.47
CA ARG A 112 3.67 0.80 -17.61
C ARG A 112 3.53 -0.55 -16.93
N VAL A 113 2.35 -1.16 -16.94
CA VAL A 113 2.09 -2.45 -16.29
C VAL A 113 3.05 -3.54 -16.76
N PRO A 114 3.28 -3.78 -18.08
CA PRO A 114 4.18 -4.85 -18.53
C PRO A 114 5.62 -4.69 -18.04
N LEU A 115 6.08 -3.44 -17.88
CA LEU A 115 7.41 -3.17 -17.34
C LEU A 115 7.47 -3.52 -15.84
N ILE A 116 6.44 -3.14 -15.08
CA ILE A 116 6.38 -3.35 -13.64
C ILE A 116 6.24 -4.84 -13.32
N THR A 117 5.33 -5.55 -13.98
CA THR A 117 5.17 -7.01 -13.83
C THR A 117 6.44 -7.74 -14.26
N GLY A 118 7.07 -7.34 -15.37
CA GLY A 118 8.34 -7.90 -15.83
C GLY A 118 9.49 -7.78 -14.81
N VAL A 119 9.55 -6.68 -14.04
CA VAL A 119 10.52 -6.54 -12.96
C VAL A 119 10.24 -7.50 -11.80
N PHE A 120 8.97 -7.70 -11.42
CA PHE A 120 8.62 -8.68 -10.38
C PHE A 120 8.89 -10.12 -10.83
N GLN A 121 8.56 -10.46 -12.09
CA GLN A 121 8.91 -11.76 -12.68
C GLN A 121 10.42 -12.02 -12.64
N THR A 122 11.23 -11.04 -13.07
CA THR A 122 12.70 -11.17 -13.09
C THR A 122 13.30 -11.33 -11.70
N ARG A 123 12.67 -10.73 -10.68
CA ARG A 123 13.10 -10.86 -9.27
C ARG A 123 12.67 -12.19 -8.63
N GLY A 124 11.76 -12.94 -9.27
CA GLY A 124 11.10 -14.08 -8.63
C GLY A 124 10.18 -13.68 -7.47
N ALA A 125 9.74 -12.41 -7.44
CA ALA A 125 8.85 -11.91 -6.41
C ALA A 125 7.38 -12.20 -6.78
N THR A 126 6.54 -12.34 -5.76
CA THR A 126 5.09 -12.37 -5.90
C THR A 126 4.55 -10.95 -5.85
N ALA A 127 3.62 -10.63 -6.73
CA ALA A 127 2.98 -9.32 -6.74
C ALA A 127 1.53 -9.38 -7.22
N LEU A 128 0.65 -8.63 -6.58
CA LEU A 128 -0.58 -8.15 -7.21
C LEU A 128 -0.33 -6.72 -7.69
N VAL A 129 -0.16 -6.57 -9.00
CA VAL A 129 -0.08 -5.27 -9.64
C VAL A 129 -1.50 -4.89 -10.06
N PHE A 130 -1.97 -3.68 -9.80
CA PHE A 130 -3.36 -3.32 -10.09
C PHE A 130 -3.56 -1.86 -10.48
N ARG A 131 -4.73 -1.60 -11.09
CA ARG A 131 -5.19 -0.29 -11.49
C ARG A 131 -6.72 -0.25 -11.55
N GLY A 132 -7.33 0.78 -10.98
CA GLY A 132 -8.75 1.09 -11.16
C GLY A 132 -9.02 1.63 -12.56
N ASP A 133 -10.17 1.29 -13.16
CA ASP A 133 -10.55 1.83 -14.47
C ASP A 133 -10.88 3.33 -14.44
N ASP A 134 -11.14 3.88 -13.24
CA ASP A 134 -11.21 5.31 -12.96
C ASP A 134 -9.84 6.02 -13.01
N GLY A 135 -8.76 5.27 -13.19
CA GLY A 135 -7.39 5.76 -13.32
C GLY A 135 -6.61 5.81 -12.01
N LEU A 136 -7.21 5.39 -10.89
CA LEU A 136 -6.51 5.29 -9.62
C LEU A 136 -5.43 4.21 -9.66
N ASP A 137 -4.31 4.47 -8.98
CA ASP A 137 -3.29 3.47 -8.63
C ASP A 137 -3.68 2.69 -7.37
N GLU A 138 -4.97 2.34 -7.28
CA GLU A 138 -5.60 1.58 -6.20
C GLU A 138 -6.54 0.54 -6.82
N LEU A 139 -6.86 -0.52 -6.08
CA LEU A 139 -8.12 -1.23 -6.34
C LEU A 139 -9.25 -0.29 -5.96
N THR A 140 -10.12 0.06 -6.91
CA THR A 140 -11.16 1.06 -6.72
C THR A 140 -12.49 0.45 -6.31
N THR A 141 -13.28 1.21 -5.56
CA THR A 141 -14.69 0.92 -5.26
C THR A 141 -15.65 1.73 -6.13
N THR A 142 -15.16 2.54 -7.06
CA THR A 142 -16.02 3.32 -7.98
C THR A 142 -16.43 2.53 -9.23
N GLY A 143 -15.78 1.39 -9.48
CA GLY A 143 -15.95 0.58 -10.67
C GLY A 143 -15.03 -0.63 -10.68
N HIS A 144 -14.67 -1.12 -11.87
CA HIS A 144 -13.80 -2.28 -12.02
C HIS A 144 -12.33 -1.92 -11.79
N SER A 145 -11.56 -2.91 -11.35
CA SER A 145 -10.10 -2.86 -11.32
C SER A 145 -9.51 -4.01 -12.12
N ARG A 146 -8.40 -3.75 -12.80
CA ARG A 146 -7.57 -4.78 -13.43
C ARG A 146 -6.44 -5.16 -12.50
N VAL A 147 -6.19 -6.46 -12.39
CA VAL A 147 -5.15 -7.06 -11.54
C VAL A 147 -4.27 -7.98 -12.37
N TRP A 148 -2.96 -7.80 -12.26
CA TRP A 148 -1.94 -8.67 -12.80
C TRP A 148 -1.23 -9.37 -11.65
N GLU A 149 -1.60 -10.63 -11.45
CA GLU A 149 -1.03 -11.53 -10.45
C GLU A 149 0.27 -12.15 -10.97
N VAL A 150 1.39 -11.74 -10.38
CA VAL A 150 2.72 -12.28 -10.65
C VAL A 150 3.04 -13.34 -9.61
N SER A 151 3.29 -14.58 -10.04
CA SER A 151 3.75 -15.66 -9.17
C SER A 151 4.61 -16.66 -9.93
N ARG A 152 5.75 -17.07 -9.35
CA ARG A 152 6.69 -18.02 -9.95
C ARG A 152 7.12 -17.71 -11.39
N GLY A 153 7.12 -16.44 -11.78
CA GLY A 153 7.48 -15.99 -13.11
C GLY A 153 6.33 -15.97 -14.11
N ASP A 154 5.14 -16.44 -13.75
CA ASP A 154 3.92 -16.32 -14.54
C ASP A 154 3.16 -15.03 -14.19
N VAL A 155 2.34 -14.56 -15.14
CA VAL A 155 1.42 -13.42 -14.94
C VAL A 155 0.02 -13.86 -15.32
N HIS A 156 -0.91 -13.76 -14.38
CA HIS A 156 -2.33 -14.00 -14.59
C HIS A 156 -3.09 -12.68 -14.50
N GLU A 157 -3.96 -12.44 -15.48
CA GLU A 157 -4.79 -11.23 -15.52
C GLU A 157 -6.18 -11.54 -14.95
N HIS A 158 -6.69 -10.61 -14.16
CA HIS A 158 -8.02 -10.67 -13.57
C HIS A 158 -8.71 -9.31 -13.69
N ASP A 159 -10.01 -9.36 -13.93
CA ASP A 159 -10.91 -8.23 -13.72
C ASP A 159 -11.63 -8.43 -12.39
N LEU A 160 -11.68 -7.39 -11.58
CA LEU A 160 -12.32 -7.41 -10.26
C LEU A 160 -13.39 -6.33 -10.19
N ASP A 161 -14.64 -6.74 -9.98
CA ASP A 161 -15.72 -5.86 -9.57
C ASP A 161 -15.83 -5.88 -8.04
N PRO A 162 -15.75 -4.75 -7.32
CA PRO A 162 -15.91 -4.72 -5.87
C PRO A 162 -17.23 -5.37 -5.41
N ARG A 163 -18.28 -5.37 -6.25
CA ARG A 163 -19.57 -5.98 -5.93
C ARG A 163 -19.52 -7.50 -5.85
N ASP A 164 -18.58 -8.15 -6.53
CA ASP A 164 -18.35 -9.60 -6.40
C ASP A 164 -17.82 -9.95 -5.00
N LEU A 165 -17.28 -8.96 -4.30
CA LEU A 165 -16.86 -9.01 -2.90
C LEU A 165 -17.90 -8.37 -1.97
N GLY A 166 -19.15 -8.17 -2.42
CA GLY A 166 -20.20 -7.55 -1.61
C GLY A 166 -19.94 -6.09 -1.21
N ILE A 167 -18.95 -5.43 -1.83
CA ILE A 167 -18.63 -4.03 -1.59
C ILE A 167 -19.51 -3.17 -2.53
N PRO A 168 -20.33 -2.24 -2.00
CA PRO A 168 -21.13 -1.36 -2.85
C PRO A 168 -20.23 -0.40 -3.64
N LEU A 169 -20.75 0.10 -4.77
CA LEU A 169 -20.06 1.16 -5.50
C LEU A 169 -20.12 2.47 -4.71
N ALA A 170 -19.01 3.20 -4.70
CA ALA A 170 -18.88 4.53 -4.12
C ALA A 170 -18.74 5.60 -5.20
N ASP A 171 -19.05 6.85 -4.87
CA ASP A 171 -18.69 7.99 -5.71
C ASP A 171 -17.26 8.41 -5.42
N ILE A 172 -16.54 8.91 -6.44
CA ILE A 172 -15.14 9.36 -6.26
C ILE A 172 -15.02 10.47 -5.21
N ASP A 173 -16.07 11.28 -5.05
CA ASP A 173 -16.16 12.36 -4.06
C ASP A 173 -16.13 11.82 -2.63
N ASP A 174 -16.61 10.60 -2.39
CA ASP A 174 -16.55 9.93 -1.07
C ASP A 174 -15.12 9.54 -0.67
N LEU A 175 -14.21 9.48 -1.64
CA LEU A 175 -12.83 9.01 -1.48
C LEU A 175 -11.82 10.16 -1.49
N LEU A 176 -12.29 11.41 -1.68
CA LEU A 176 -11.41 12.58 -1.71
C LEU A 176 -10.76 12.80 -0.34
N GLY A 177 -9.45 13.05 -0.38
CA GLY A 177 -8.68 13.41 0.80
C GLY A 177 -8.55 14.92 0.97
N GLY A 178 -8.04 15.32 2.12
CA GLY A 178 -7.71 16.70 2.46
C GLY A 178 -6.21 16.90 2.62
N ASP A 179 -5.85 17.78 3.56
CA ASP A 179 -4.47 17.93 4.00
C ASP A 179 -4.02 16.75 4.90
N ALA A 180 -2.77 16.80 5.35
CA ALA A 180 -2.20 15.73 6.16
C ALA A 180 -2.92 15.52 7.50
N VAL A 181 -3.44 16.58 8.13
CA VAL A 181 -4.15 16.50 9.41
C VAL A 181 -5.51 15.85 9.21
N HIS A 182 -6.26 16.31 8.21
CA HIS A 182 -7.53 15.72 7.81
C HIS A 182 -7.39 14.23 7.48
N ASN A 183 -6.41 13.87 6.65
CA ASN A 183 -6.20 12.47 6.27
C ASN A 183 -5.73 11.61 7.46
N ALA A 184 -4.98 12.18 8.42
CA ALA A 184 -4.64 11.47 9.66
C ALA A 184 -5.86 11.24 10.55
N GLU A 185 -6.83 12.16 10.59
CA GLU A 185 -8.11 11.94 11.27
C GLU A 185 -8.94 10.85 10.57
N VAL A 186 -8.99 10.86 9.23
CA VAL A 186 -9.64 9.79 8.45
C VAL A 186 -9.04 8.42 8.80
N VAL A 187 -7.71 8.32 8.85
CA VAL A 187 -7.01 7.09 9.26
C VAL A 187 -7.51 6.64 10.63
N ARG A 188 -7.47 7.51 11.64
CA ARG A 188 -7.90 7.17 13.01
C ARG A 188 -9.35 6.69 13.06
N ARG A 189 -10.26 7.35 12.32
CA ARG A 189 -11.67 6.98 12.24
C ARG A 189 -11.87 5.58 11.65
N VAL A 190 -11.24 5.30 10.51
CA VAL A 190 -11.31 3.98 9.85
C VAL A 190 -10.76 2.89 10.77
N LEU A 191 -9.61 3.12 11.40
CA LEU A 191 -9.01 2.15 12.33
C LEU A 191 -9.80 1.97 13.63
N ALA A 192 -10.62 2.95 14.02
CA ALA A 192 -11.56 2.86 15.14
C ALA A 192 -12.87 2.15 14.78
N GLY A 193 -13.04 1.74 13.52
CA GLY A 193 -14.19 0.95 13.07
C GLY A 193 -15.26 1.72 12.29
N ASP A 194 -15.08 3.01 12.00
CA ASP A 194 -16.04 3.75 11.19
C ASP A 194 -16.31 3.04 9.86
N THR A 195 -17.59 2.90 9.52
CA THR A 195 -18.04 2.23 8.29
C THR A 195 -18.26 3.23 7.17
N GLY A 196 -18.23 2.76 5.93
CA GLY A 196 -18.49 3.56 4.73
C GLY A 196 -17.42 3.43 3.65
N PRO A 197 -17.51 4.23 2.57
CA PRO A 197 -16.72 4.08 1.35
C PRO A 197 -15.21 4.03 1.56
N VAL A 198 -14.69 4.83 2.49
CA VAL A 198 -13.25 4.84 2.81
C VAL A 198 -12.81 3.52 3.45
N ARG A 199 -13.60 2.97 4.38
CA ARG A 199 -13.30 1.66 4.97
C ARG A 199 -13.34 0.59 3.90
N ASP A 200 -14.33 0.63 3.01
CA ASP A 200 -14.51 -0.38 1.97
C ASP A 200 -13.31 -0.44 1.00
N ILE A 201 -12.84 0.71 0.50
CA ILE A 201 -11.66 0.74 -0.39
C ILE A 201 -10.37 0.34 0.35
N VAL A 202 -10.27 0.65 1.65
CA VAL A 202 -9.14 0.21 2.49
C VAL A 202 -9.14 -1.31 2.66
N LEU A 203 -10.29 -1.92 2.94
CA LEU A 203 -10.41 -3.38 3.06
C LEU A 203 -10.08 -4.08 1.75
N LEU A 204 -10.54 -3.54 0.61
CA LEU A 204 -10.24 -4.05 -0.72
C LEU A 204 -8.72 -4.05 -1.01
N ASN A 205 -8.03 -2.95 -0.72
CA ASN A 205 -6.59 -2.83 -0.97
C ASN A 205 -5.74 -3.59 0.07
N ALA A 206 -6.20 -3.67 1.33
CA ALA A 206 -5.57 -4.53 2.35
C ALA A 206 -5.66 -6.01 1.95
N ALA A 207 -6.80 -6.44 1.42
CA ALA A 207 -7.00 -7.79 0.90
C ALA A 207 -5.96 -8.13 -0.18
N ALA A 208 -5.66 -7.21 -1.10
CA ALA A 208 -4.62 -7.44 -2.11
C ALA A 208 -3.23 -7.70 -1.51
N GLY A 209 -2.86 -6.95 -0.47
CA GLY A 209 -1.61 -7.17 0.26
C GLY A 209 -1.56 -8.53 0.96
N ILE A 210 -2.66 -8.93 1.59
CA ILE A 210 -2.81 -10.24 2.25
C ILE A 210 -2.71 -11.37 1.22
N VAL A 211 -3.46 -11.29 0.12
CA VAL A 211 -3.45 -12.30 -0.95
C VAL A 211 -2.05 -12.43 -1.58
N ALA A 212 -1.36 -11.32 -1.85
CA ALA A 212 0.01 -11.36 -2.35
C ALA A 212 0.95 -12.10 -1.39
N TYR A 213 0.81 -11.88 -0.09
CA TYR A 213 1.62 -12.56 0.93
C TYR A 213 1.29 -14.04 1.06
N GLU A 214 0.01 -14.41 1.00
CA GLU A 214 -0.41 -15.82 1.02
C GLU A 214 0.07 -16.58 -0.21
N LEU A 215 -0.04 -15.96 -1.38
CA LEU A 215 0.44 -16.53 -2.63
C LEU A 215 1.97 -16.73 -2.63
N PHE A 216 2.71 -15.82 -2.01
CA PHE A 216 4.14 -15.99 -1.78
C PHE A 216 4.44 -17.20 -0.87
N ARG A 217 3.67 -17.37 0.21
CA ARG A 217 3.85 -18.49 1.16
C ARG A 217 3.43 -19.83 0.57
N ASP A 218 2.41 -19.84 -0.26
CA ASP A 218 1.86 -21.01 -0.91
C ASP A 218 1.39 -20.66 -2.33
N ALA A 219 2.23 -20.98 -3.31
CA ALA A 219 1.89 -20.70 -4.69
C ALA A 219 0.70 -21.53 -5.22
N SER A 220 0.25 -22.58 -4.51
CA SER A 220 -0.94 -23.33 -4.91
C SER A 220 -2.22 -22.50 -4.79
N GLN A 221 -2.17 -21.37 -4.05
CA GLN A 221 -3.27 -20.40 -3.99
C GLN A 221 -3.67 -19.87 -5.38
N VAL A 222 -2.77 -19.89 -6.38
CA VAL A 222 -3.10 -19.51 -7.77
C VAL A 222 -4.23 -20.37 -8.37
N GLN A 223 -4.44 -21.58 -7.85
CA GLN A 223 -5.50 -22.49 -8.32
C GLN A 223 -6.88 -22.13 -7.75
N ARG A 224 -6.94 -21.26 -6.74
CA ARG A 224 -8.19 -20.77 -6.18
C ARG A 224 -8.64 -19.50 -6.92
N PRO A 225 -9.95 -19.36 -7.21
CA PRO A 225 -10.48 -18.14 -7.80
C PRO A 225 -10.04 -16.89 -7.04
N ILE A 226 -9.58 -15.86 -7.76
CA ILE A 226 -9.09 -14.62 -7.14
C ILE A 226 -10.14 -13.96 -6.25
N VAL A 227 -11.42 -14.00 -6.65
CA VAL A 227 -12.54 -13.44 -5.89
C VAL A 227 -12.69 -14.09 -4.52
N GLU A 228 -12.54 -15.42 -4.42
CA GLU A 228 -12.60 -16.12 -3.12
C GLU A 228 -11.44 -15.70 -2.22
N ARG A 229 -10.23 -15.65 -2.77
CA ARG A 229 -9.03 -15.24 -2.02
C ARG A 229 -9.15 -13.80 -1.52
N MET A 230 -9.63 -12.90 -2.38
CA MET A 230 -9.86 -11.50 -2.02
C MET A 230 -10.98 -11.36 -0.98
N SER A 231 -12.04 -12.17 -1.05
CA SER A 231 -13.13 -12.16 -0.05
C SER A 231 -12.63 -12.62 1.33
N ASP A 232 -11.93 -13.76 1.39
CA ASP A 232 -11.36 -14.26 2.65
C ASP A 232 -10.39 -13.25 3.28
N ALA A 233 -9.54 -12.63 2.45
CA ALA A 233 -8.60 -11.62 2.87
C ALA A 233 -9.28 -10.32 3.33
N ARG A 234 -10.34 -9.88 2.66
CA ARG A 234 -11.18 -8.74 3.08
C ARG A 234 -11.80 -9.00 4.44
N ASP A 235 -12.34 -10.20 4.69
CA ASP A 235 -12.97 -10.53 5.97
C ASP A 235 -11.97 -10.54 7.12
N ARG A 236 -10.75 -11.04 6.88
CA ARG A 236 -9.66 -10.95 7.85
C ARG A 236 -9.23 -9.51 8.11
N ALA A 237 -9.14 -8.68 7.07
CA ALA A 237 -8.85 -7.26 7.21
C ALA A 237 -9.95 -6.53 8.00
N ALA A 238 -11.22 -6.87 7.78
CA ALA A 238 -12.35 -6.30 8.50
C ALA A 238 -12.32 -6.68 9.98
N ALA A 239 -12.10 -7.97 10.27
CA ALA A 239 -11.95 -8.45 11.64
C ALA A 239 -10.83 -7.72 12.40
N ALA A 240 -9.69 -7.48 11.75
CA ALA A 240 -8.55 -6.77 12.35
C ALA A 240 -8.82 -5.28 12.62
N ILE A 241 -9.79 -4.67 11.93
CA ILE A 241 -10.30 -3.34 12.29
C ILE A 241 -11.27 -3.46 13.46
N ASP A 242 -12.24 -4.37 13.36
CA ASP A 242 -13.36 -4.48 14.30
C ASP A 242 -12.94 -4.96 15.70
N ASP A 243 -11.89 -5.75 15.81
CA ASP A 243 -11.31 -6.19 17.08
C ASP A 243 -10.30 -5.19 17.69
N GLY A 244 -10.01 -4.08 16.99
CA GLY A 244 -9.09 -3.04 17.42
C GLY A 244 -7.60 -3.35 17.19
N ALA A 245 -7.25 -4.46 16.53
CA ALA A 245 -5.86 -4.81 16.24
C ALA A 245 -5.17 -3.78 15.34
N ALA A 246 -5.87 -3.21 14.36
CA ALA A 246 -5.31 -2.22 13.45
C ALA A 246 -5.01 -0.88 14.14
N ALA A 247 -5.87 -0.42 15.04
CA ALA A 247 -5.59 0.73 15.90
C ALA A 247 -4.38 0.44 16.81
N SER A 248 -4.32 -0.76 17.40
CA SER A 248 -3.19 -1.17 18.25
C SER A 248 -1.86 -1.23 17.50
N VAL A 249 -1.85 -1.63 16.22
CA VAL A 249 -0.65 -1.58 15.37
C VAL A 249 -0.17 -0.15 15.20
N LEU A 250 -1.07 0.81 14.93
CA LEU A 250 -0.71 2.21 14.80
C LEU A 250 -0.09 2.74 16.10
N ASP A 251 -0.72 2.47 17.25
CA ASP A 251 -0.23 2.93 18.56
C ASP A 251 1.17 2.35 18.87
N ARG A 252 1.35 1.03 18.67
CA ARG A 252 2.66 0.39 18.83
C ARG A 252 3.70 0.98 17.89
N TRP A 253 3.32 1.31 16.67
CA TRP A 253 4.22 1.88 15.68
C TRP A 253 4.67 3.30 16.08
N VAL A 254 3.74 4.14 16.52
CA VAL A 254 4.04 5.47 17.09
C VAL A 254 4.97 5.33 18.29
N GLU A 255 4.65 4.48 19.25
CA GLU A 255 5.47 4.26 20.44
C GLU A 255 6.89 3.79 20.07
N ALA A 256 7.01 2.79 19.19
CA ALA A 256 8.30 2.22 18.82
C ALA A 256 9.20 3.24 18.11
N THR A 257 8.63 4.14 17.29
CA THR A 257 9.39 5.16 16.56
C THR A 257 9.81 6.34 17.42
N THR A 258 9.04 6.67 18.47
CA THR A 258 9.31 7.81 19.35
C THR A 258 10.15 7.45 20.58
N ARG A 259 10.29 6.15 20.90
CA ARG A 259 11.10 5.68 22.02
C ARG A 259 12.57 6.04 21.82
N THR A 260 13.12 6.86 22.73
CA THR A 260 14.56 7.13 22.76
C THR A 260 15.29 5.84 23.15
N VAL A 261 16.15 5.34 22.26
CA VAL A 261 17.07 4.25 22.61
C VAL A 261 18.09 4.83 23.59
N ALA A 262 18.09 4.32 24.82
CA ALA A 262 19.00 4.73 25.90
C ALA A 262 20.44 4.26 25.64
#